data_AF-A0A7S1TYP7-F1
#
_entry.id   AF-A0A7S1TYP7-F1
#
_cell.length_a   1.000
_cell.length_b   1.000
_cell.length_c   1.000
_cell.angle_alpha   90.00
_cell.angle_beta   90.00
_cell.angle_gamma   90.00
#
_symmetry.space_group_name_H-M   'P 1'
#
loop_
_entity.id
_entity.type
_entity.pdbx_description
1 polymer ?
#
loop_
_entity_poly.entity_id
_entity_poly.type
_entity_poly.pdbx_seq_one_letter_code
_entity_poly.pdbx_strand_id
1 'polypeptide(L)'
;GLTGVDGGRARADQPWETLETPSGSLLRLVLHSTHGDAFYVGLDGIEIVTRGGRVVALDAAQVTARPHSLAALGQADDARVPGNLALAGGGGRRKNVGWLAPQASTLGDP
;
A
#
# COMPACT_ATOMS: atom_id res chain seq x y z
N GLY A 1 48.24 1.13 -17.40
CA GLY A 1 47.55 -0.04 -16.83
C GLY A 1 46.46 0.48 -15.91
N LEU A 2 45.22 0.07 -16.15
CA LEU A 2 44.00 0.52 -15.46
C LEU A 2 43.86 -0.17 -14.10
N THR A 3 43.40 0.56 -13.07
CA THR A 3 42.31 0.12 -12.17
C THR A 3 41.59 1.37 -11.66
N GLY A 4 40.29 1.45 -11.93
CA GLY A 4 39.37 2.40 -11.32
C GLY A 4 38.63 1.75 -10.13
N VAL A 5 37.87 2.57 -9.42
CA VAL A 5 36.70 2.33 -8.54
C VAL A 5 36.78 3.36 -7.40
N ASP A 6 35.74 3.98 -6.90
CA ASP A 6 34.37 4.21 -7.36
C ASP A 6 33.95 5.45 -6.58
N GLY A 7 33.26 6.38 -7.26
CA GLY A 7 32.59 7.47 -6.60
C GLY A 7 31.54 6.88 -5.68
N GLY A 8 31.86 6.79 -4.39
CA GLY A 8 30.93 6.39 -3.34
C GLY A 8 29.77 7.37 -3.31
N ARG A 9 28.72 7.06 -4.07
CA ARG A 9 27.41 7.66 -3.88
C ARG A 9 27.02 7.31 -2.46
N ALA A 10 27.09 8.31 -1.58
CA ALA A 10 26.61 8.23 -0.22
C ALA A 10 25.25 7.51 -0.28
N ARG A 11 25.18 6.32 0.33
CA ARG A 11 23.90 5.68 0.59
C ARG A 11 23.08 6.73 1.32
N ALA A 12 22.00 7.18 0.68
CA ALA A 12 21.07 8.11 1.32
C ALA A 12 20.77 7.54 2.70
N ASP A 13 21.01 8.39 3.71
CA ASP A 13 20.76 8.10 5.11
C ASP A 13 19.30 7.66 5.23
N GLN A 14 19.06 6.35 5.29
CA GLN A 14 17.71 5.82 5.46
C GLN A 14 17.48 5.75 6.97
N PRO A 15 16.70 6.66 7.57
CA PRO A 15 16.48 6.68 9.02
C PRO A 15 15.58 5.54 9.50
N TRP A 16 15.28 4.55 8.65
CA TRP A 16 14.46 3.39 8.99
C TRP A 16 15.30 2.11 8.94
N GLU A 17 15.27 1.36 10.04
CA GLU A 17 15.78 -0.01 10.06
C GLU A 17 14.77 -0.93 9.35
N THR A 18 15.22 -1.63 8.32
CA THR A 18 14.42 -2.72 7.75
C THR A 18 14.49 -3.89 8.71
N LEU A 19 13.37 -4.24 9.35
CA LEU A 19 13.30 -5.47 10.14
C LEU A 19 13.60 -6.66 9.24
N GLU A 20 14.60 -7.48 9.59
CA GLU A 20 14.99 -8.67 8.82
C GLU A 20 13.85 -9.71 8.74
N THR A 21 12.95 -9.73 9.74
CA THR A 21 11.77 -10.60 9.79
C THR A 21 10.62 -9.91 10.52
N PRO A 22 9.92 -8.95 9.90
CA PRO A 22 8.79 -8.29 10.54
C PRO A 22 7.70 -9.33 10.85
N SER A 23 7.19 -9.29 12.06
CA SER A 23 6.10 -10.15 12.52
C SER A 23 5.05 -9.30 13.22
N GLY A 24 3.78 -9.68 13.07
CA GLY A 24 2.66 -8.93 13.61
C GLY A 24 1.33 -9.39 13.03
N SER A 25 0.25 -8.85 13.57
CA SER A 25 -1.13 -9.10 13.11
C SER A 25 -1.75 -7.90 12.39
N LEU A 26 -1.06 -6.76 12.36
CA LEU A 26 -1.53 -5.52 11.75
C LEU A 26 -0.41 -4.90 10.89
N LEU A 27 -0.72 -4.68 9.61
CA LEU A 27 0.08 -3.87 8.71
C LEU A 27 -0.68 -2.57 8.42
N ARG A 28 -0.05 -1.43 8.70
CA ARG A 28 -0.61 -0.10 8.39
C ARG A 28 0.24 0.56 7.32
N LEU A 29 -0.39 0.88 6.19
CA LEU A 29 0.21 1.66 5.12
C LEU A 29 -0.21 3.13 5.28
N VAL A 30 0.76 4.04 5.33
CA VAL A 30 0.54 5.49 5.40
C VAL A 30 1.20 6.11 4.17
N LEU A 31 0.39 6.75 3.32
CA LEU A 31 0.85 7.29 2.04
C LEU A 31 1.05 8.81 2.17
N HIS A 32 2.30 9.26 2.24
CA HIS A 32 2.61 10.67 2.50
C HIS A 32 2.63 11.55 1.25
N SER A 33 2.79 10.97 0.06
CA SER A 33 2.88 11.69 -1.21
C SER A 33 2.17 10.96 -2.34
N THR A 34 1.84 11.72 -3.39
CA THR A 34 1.16 11.24 -4.60
C THR A 34 1.97 11.62 -5.85
N HIS A 35 1.60 11.08 -7.02
CA HIS A 35 2.15 11.49 -8.31
C HIS A 35 1.36 12.66 -8.92
N GLY A 36 1.22 13.75 -8.16
CA GLY A 36 0.56 14.99 -8.63
C GLY A 36 -0.96 15.06 -8.43
N ASP A 37 -1.57 14.04 -7.84
CA ASP A 37 -2.98 14.13 -7.39
C ASP A 37 -3.06 14.83 -6.03
N ALA A 38 -4.02 15.73 -5.86
CA ALA A 38 -4.11 16.55 -4.65
C ALA A 38 -4.59 15.77 -3.41
N PHE A 39 -5.23 14.61 -3.58
CA PHE A 39 -5.97 13.97 -2.48
C PHE A 39 -5.74 12.47 -2.33
N TYR A 40 -5.51 11.75 -3.43
CA TYR A 40 -5.56 10.28 -3.44
C TYR A 40 -4.39 9.63 -4.18
N VAL A 41 -4.10 8.40 -3.78
CA VAL A 41 -3.23 7.47 -4.49
C VAL A 41 -4.09 6.29 -4.96
N GLY A 42 -4.07 6.00 -6.26
CA GLY A 42 -4.70 4.80 -6.80
C GLY A 42 -3.89 3.54 -6.43
N LEU A 43 -4.54 2.56 -5.81
CA LEU A 43 -3.98 1.25 -5.50
C LEU A 43 -4.79 0.17 -6.21
N ASP A 44 -4.12 -0.68 -7.00
CA ASP A 44 -4.79 -1.77 -7.74
C ASP A 44 -4.90 -3.07 -6.94
N GLY A 45 -3.99 -3.31 -6.00
CA GLY A 45 -3.94 -4.54 -5.22
C GLY A 45 -2.81 -4.54 -4.19
N ILE A 46 -2.95 -5.39 -3.17
CA ILE A 46 -1.92 -5.65 -2.16
C ILE A 46 -1.76 -7.16 -2.03
N GLU A 47 -0.50 -7.60 -1.98
CA GLU A 47 -0.12 -8.98 -1.72
C GLU A 47 0.85 -9.03 -0.54
N ILE A 48 0.60 -9.92 0.41
CA ILE A 48 1.52 -10.19 1.52
C ILE A 48 2.15 -11.55 1.26
N VAL A 49 3.46 -11.56 1.08
CA VAL A 49 4.22 -12.79 0.80
C VAL A 49 5.09 -13.12 2.02
N THR A 50 4.93 -14.34 2.51
CA THR A 50 5.74 -14.85 3.63
C THR A 50 7.18 -15.12 3.19
N ARG A 51 8.10 -15.26 4.15
CA ARG A 51 9.50 -15.67 3.89
C ARG A 51 9.62 -16.94 3.04
N GLY A 52 8.65 -17.84 3.13
CA GLY A 52 8.61 -19.08 2.34
C GLY A 52 8.05 -18.92 0.92
N GLY A 53 7.81 -17.69 0.45
CA GLY A 53 7.24 -17.42 -0.88
C GLY A 53 5.73 -17.68 -0.98
N ARG A 54 5.07 -18.02 0.13
CA ARG A 54 3.61 -18.25 0.16
C ARG A 54 2.87 -16.93 0.33
N VAL A 55 1.86 -16.71 -0.51
CA VAL A 55 0.90 -15.60 -0.42
C VAL A 55 -0.03 -15.82 0.78
N VAL A 56 -0.16 -14.81 1.62
CA VAL A 56 -1.15 -14.79 2.69
C VAL A 56 -2.51 -14.46 2.07
N ALA A 57 -3.47 -15.37 2.23
CA ALA A 57 -4.84 -15.10 1.81
C ALA A 57 -5.46 -14.01 2.70
N LEU A 58 -5.82 -12.88 2.09
CA LEU A 58 -6.52 -11.79 2.76
C LEU A 58 -8.01 -11.85 2.43
N ASP A 59 -8.85 -11.76 3.45
CA ASP A 59 -10.26 -11.45 3.27
C ASP A 59 -10.43 -9.94 3.04
N ALA A 60 -11.39 -9.55 2.18
CA ALA A 60 -11.70 -8.15 1.92
C ALA A 60 -12.06 -7.38 3.21
N ALA A 61 -12.68 -8.04 4.19
CA ALA A 61 -13.02 -7.45 5.49
C ALA A 61 -11.80 -7.17 6.37
N GLN A 62 -10.64 -7.77 6.07
CA GLN A 62 -9.38 -7.50 6.79
C GLN A 62 -8.67 -6.23 6.27
N VAL A 63 -9.09 -5.70 5.12
CA VAL A 63 -8.53 -4.47 4.56
C VAL A 63 -9.47 -3.32 4.87
N THR A 64 -9.03 -2.41 5.75
CA THR A 64 -9.82 -1.28 6.21
C THR A 64 -9.04 0.03 6.05
N ALA A 65 -9.75 1.15 5.99
CA ALA A 65 -9.14 2.46 5.84
C ALA A 65 -10.02 3.57 6.44
N ARG A 66 -9.43 4.75 6.61
CA ARG A 66 -10.12 5.97 7.03
C ARG A 66 -9.70 7.16 6.16
N PRO A 67 -10.65 7.84 5.49
CA PRO A 67 -12.01 7.37 5.21
C PRO A 67 -11.99 6.04 4.46
N HIS A 68 -13.05 5.25 4.62
CA HIS A 68 -13.12 3.91 4.03
C HIS A 68 -13.15 3.98 2.49
N SER A 69 -14.04 4.78 1.92
CA SER A 69 -14.19 4.95 0.48
C SER A 69 -14.81 6.31 0.15
N LEU A 70 -14.82 6.69 -1.12
CA LEU A 70 -15.51 7.91 -1.57
C LEU A 70 -17.03 7.86 -1.32
N ALA A 71 -17.64 6.67 -1.34
CA ALA A 71 -19.03 6.49 -0.95
C ALA A 71 -19.30 6.94 0.50
N ALA A 72 -18.36 6.70 1.42
CA ALA A 72 -18.45 7.20 2.80
C ALA A 72 -18.34 8.73 2.91
N LEU A 73 -17.91 9.40 1.83
CA LEU A 73 -17.82 10.86 1.71
C LEU A 73 -18.94 11.45 0.83
N GLY A 74 -19.96 10.67 0.49
CA GLY A 74 -21.13 11.12 -0.28
C GLY A 74 -21.10 10.80 -1.78
N GLN A 75 -20.06 10.11 -2.29
CA GLN A 75 -20.01 9.65 -3.69
C GLN A 75 -20.56 8.22 -3.80
N ALA A 76 -21.87 8.04 -3.60
CA ALA A 76 -22.49 6.74 -3.36
C ALA A 76 -22.25 5.67 -4.45
N ASP A 77 -22.09 6.08 -5.71
CA ASP A 77 -21.90 5.17 -6.85
C ASP A 77 -20.43 4.75 -7.06
N ASP A 78 -19.51 5.22 -6.21
CA ASP A 78 -18.10 4.85 -6.30
C ASP A 78 -17.83 3.46 -5.72
N ALA A 79 -17.48 2.52 -6.61
CA ALA A 79 -17.23 1.12 -6.26
C ALA A 79 -15.81 0.84 -5.71
N ARG A 80 -14.95 1.86 -5.59
CA ARG A 80 -13.57 1.71 -5.14
C ARG A 80 -13.51 1.67 -3.62
N VAL A 81 -13.25 0.49 -3.08
CA VAL A 81 -13.21 0.23 -1.64
C VAL A 81 -11.91 -0.51 -1.25
N PRO A 82 -11.42 -0.37 -0.01
CA PRO A 82 -10.16 -0.99 0.42
C PRO A 82 -10.17 -2.51 0.25
N GLY A 83 -11.33 -3.15 0.48
CA GLY A 83 -11.51 -4.59 0.28
C GLY A 83 -11.24 -5.08 -1.15
N ASN A 84 -11.24 -4.20 -2.15
CA ASN A 84 -10.86 -4.57 -3.52
C ASN A 84 -9.36 -4.86 -3.66
N LEU A 85 -8.53 -4.41 -2.71
CA LEU A 85 -7.08 -4.63 -2.73
C LEU A 85 -6.69 -6.06 -2.37
N ALA A 86 -7.56 -6.79 -1.68
CA ALA A 86 -7.29 -8.15 -1.24
C ALA A 86 -7.21 -9.08 -2.47
N LEU A 87 -5.98 -9.38 -2.88
CA LEU A 87 -5.73 -10.38 -3.90
C LEU A 87 -5.97 -11.76 -3.28
N ALA A 88 -7.00 -12.47 -3.75
CA ALA A 88 -7.28 -13.81 -3.29
C ALA A 88 -6.16 -14.76 -3.73
N GLY A 89 -5.58 -15.53 -2.79
CA GLY A 89 -4.56 -16.55 -3.04
C GLY A 89 -5.05 -17.79 -3.81
N GLY A 90 -6.03 -17.63 -4.70
CA GLY A 90 -6.76 -18.71 -5.36
C GLY A 90 -7.44 -18.33 -6.70
N GLY A 91 -6.87 -17.39 -7.45
CA GLY A 91 -7.10 -17.29 -8.90
C GLY A 91 -8.36 -16.57 -9.40
N GLY A 92 -9.18 -15.99 -8.52
CA GLY A 92 -10.30 -15.15 -8.94
C GLY A 92 -9.98 -13.66 -8.78
N ARG A 93 -9.46 -13.00 -9.82
CA ARG A 93 -9.30 -11.54 -9.84
C ARG A 93 -10.71 -10.94 -9.72
N ARG A 94 -11.07 -10.35 -8.57
CA ARG A 94 -12.27 -9.52 -8.52
C ARG A 94 -12.11 -8.45 -9.59
N LYS A 95 -13.20 -8.11 -10.29
CA LYS A 95 -13.29 -6.98 -11.24
C LYS A 95 -12.35 -5.87 -10.75
N ASN A 96 -11.32 -5.56 -11.54
CA ASN A 96 -10.16 -4.73 -11.18
C ASN A 96 -10.57 -3.27 -10.92
N VAL A 97 -11.37 -3.06 -9.88
CA VAL A 97 -11.83 -1.78 -9.39
C VAL A 97 -10.92 -1.52 -8.20
N GLY A 98 -9.81 -0.79 -8.41
CA GLY A 98 -8.85 -0.53 -7.35
C GLY A 98 -9.44 0.27 -6.18
N TRP A 99 -8.59 0.91 -5.40
CA TRP A 99 -8.98 1.80 -4.32
C TRP A 99 -8.28 3.15 -4.45
N LEU A 100 -8.96 4.23 -4.06
CA LEU A 100 -8.35 5.54 -3.88
C LEU A 100 -7.98 5.71 -2.42
N ALA A 101 -6.70 5.45 -2.12
CA ALA A 101 -6.15 5.64 -0.79
C ALA A 101 -5.96 7.14 -0.51
N PRO A 102 -6.46 7.67 0.61
CA PRO A 102 -6.23 9.07 0.96
C PRO A 102 -4.76 9.33 1.24
N GLN A 103 -4.24 10.45 0.73
CA GLN A 103 -2.94 10.96 1.17
C GLN A 103 -3.00 11.35 2.65
N ALA A 104 -1.99 10.98 3.44
CA ALA A 104 -1.99 11.17 4.89
C ALA A 104 -2.26 12.63 5.32
N SER A 105 -1.71 13.61 4.59
CA SER A 105 -1.88 15.04 4.89
C SER A 105 -3.31 15.56 4.70
N THR A 106 -4.19 14.82 4.02
CA THR A 106 -5.56 15.27 3.72
C THR A 106 -6.56 14.84 4.79
N LEU A 107 -6.12 14.04 5.77
CA LEU A 107 -6.98 13.46 6.80
C LEU A 107 -7.19 14.37 8.02
N GLY A 108 -6.49 15.52 8.10
CA GLY A 108 -6.35 16.30 9.34
C GLY A 108 -5.44 15.58 10.35
N ASP A 109 -4.96 16.30 11.37
CA ASP A 109 -4.28 15.66 12.49
C ASP A 109 -5.24 14.67 13.18
N PRO A 110 -4.76 13.49 13.64
CA PRO A 110 -5.58 12.42 14.19
C PRO A 110 -6.39 12.80 15.43
#